data_AF-A0AA97H074-F1
#
_entry.id   AF-A0AA97H074-F1
#
_cell.length_a   1.000
_cell.length_b   1.000
_cell.length_c   1.000
_cell.angle_alpha   90.00
_cell.angle_beta   90.00
_cell.angle_gamma   90.00
#
_symmetry.space_group_name_H-M   'P 1'
#
loop_
_entity.id
_entity.type
_entity.pdbx_description
1 polymer ?
#
loop_
_entity_poly.entity_id
_entity_poly.type
_entity_poly.pdbx_seq_one_letter_code
_entity_poly.pdbx_strand_id
1 'polypeptide(L)'
;MVLTEFQKKVLEVSSKTKGPAGYAAKSSIQHLHRAFELADSMPEISAFLAITAEEEASTALFQALKNKKYTASKALKKNVHKHKAGVYPFLMLVGETLNILKHELPIEITFEIPSDENNELIKTRMFIGGVNGIDTYIYPDPPLNLVSVDPSGKAKDYLRDVKKVAQDKGISSIFGHIKEVANIRNKMLYASDTAIPCVRSIGELLERHLGATFLIHIIYLFVVQNPKQNIVEECLNVFMKIQHRLEHAET
;
A
#
# COMPACT_ATOMS: atom_id res chain seq x y z
N MET A 1 6.46 17.48 -9.30
CA MET A 1 6.64 16.08 -8.83
C MET A 1 7.90 15.50 -9.47
N VAL A 2 8.91 15.15 -8.67
CA VAL A 2 10.13 14.51 -9.17
C VAL A 2 10.06 13.04 -8.82
N LEU A 3 10.06 12.16 -9.84
CA LEU A 3 9.96 10.71 -9.67
C LEU A 3 11.22 10.02 -10.20
N THR A 4 11.64 8.97 -9.52
CA THR A 4 12.63 8.01 -10.04
C THR A 4 12.06 7.25 -11.25
N GLU A 5 12.93 6.68 -12.08
CA GLU A 5 12.49 5.85 -13.22
C GLU A 5 11.66 4.65 -12.77
N PHE A 6 12.03 4.01 -11.66
CA PHE A 6 11.24 2.93 -11.08
C PHE A 6 9.83 3.38 -10.67
N GLN A 7 9.71 4.53 -10.00
CA GLN A 7 8.43 5.10 -9.62
C GLN A 7 7.56 5.43 -10.84
N LYS A 8 8.13 6.07 -11.86
CA LYS A 8 7.41 6.31 -13.13
C LYS A 8 6.90 5.00 -13.71
N LYS A 9 7.73 3.96 -13.66
CA LYS A 9 7.39 2.65 -14.18
C LYS A 9 6.23 1.98 -13.45
N VAL A 10 6.23 2.06 -12.11
CA VAL A 10 5.11 1.59 -11.28
C VAL A 10 3.80 2.24 -11.72
N LEU A 11 3.76 3.57 -11.87
CA LEU A 11 2.52 4.26 -12.27
C LEU A 11 2.13 3.93 -13.71
N GLU A 12 3.10 3.84 -14.62
CA GLU A 12 2.87 3.44 -16.01
C GLU A 12 2.18 2.07 -16.08
N VAL A 13 2.76 1.06 -15.46
CA VAL A 13 2.23 -0.32 -15.47
C VAL A 13 0.89 -0.39 -14.73
N SER A 14 0.75 0.29 -13.60
CA SER A 14 -0.54 0.43 -12.90
C SER A 14 -1.62 1.05 -13.77
N SER A 15 -1.29 2.00 -14.64
CA SER A 15 -2.25 2.66 -15.52
C SER A 15 -2.71 1.77 -16.69
N LYS A 16 -1.93 0.75 -17.06
CA LYS A 16 -2.26 -0.19 -18.15
C LYS A 16 -3.23 -1.30 -17.73
N THR A 17 -3.45 -1.49 -16.43
CA THR A 17 -4.39 -2.49 -15.93
C THR A 17 -5.84 -2.15 -16.31
N LYS A 18 -6.68 -3.18 -16.38
CA LYS A 18 -8.07 -3.09 -16.90
C LYS A 18 -9.12 -3.29 -15.80
N GLY A 19 -10.36 -2.94 -16.14
CA GLY A 19 -11.52 -3.14 -15.28
C GLY A 19 -11.61 -2.15 -14.11
N PRO A 20 -12.50 -2.40 -13.13
CA PRO A 20 -12.75 -1.48 -12.01
C PRO A 20 -11.49 -1.15 -11.19
N ALA A 21 -10.58 -2.10 -11.03
CA ALA A 21 -9.30 -1.88 -10.35
C ALA A 21 -8.41 -0.91 -11.14
N GLY A 22 -8.30 -1.08 -12.46
CA GLY A 22 -7.48 -0.22 -13.30
C GLY A 22 -8.01 1.21 -13.44
N TYR A 23 -9.34 1.39 -13.43
CA TYR A 23 -9.91 2.75 -13.38
C TYR A 23 -9.58 3.47 -12.06
N ALA A 24 -9.64 2.78 -10.93
CA ALA A 24 -9.21 3.35 -9.64
C ALA A 24 -7.70 3.67 -9.64
N ALA A 25 -6.87 2.80 -10.24
CA ALA A 25 -5.44 3.06 -10.38
C ALA A 25 -5.15 4.33 -11.22
N LYS A 26 -5.84 4.50 -12.35
CA LYS A 26 -5.75 5.72 -13.18
C LYS A 26 -6.23 6.97 -12.45
N SER A 27 -7.35 6.86 -11.74
CA SER A 27 -7.91 7.94 -10.92
C SER A 27 -6.91 8.40 -9.85
N SER A 28 -6.31 7.45 -9.13
CA SER A 28 -5.25 7.69 -8.16
C SER A 28 -4.08 8.48 -8.76
N ILE A 29 -3.57 8.03 -9.91
CA ILE A 29 -2.45 8.70 -10.60
C ILE A 29 -2.84 10.13 -11.01
N GLN A 30 -4.03 10.32 -11.58
CA GLN A 30 -4.51 11.64 -11.98
C GLN A 30 -4.65 12.60 -10.79
N HIS A 31 -5.20 12.13 -9.67
CA HIS A 31 -5.30 12.92 -8.44
C HIS A 31 -3.92 13.28 -7.89
N LEU A 32 -2.97 12.35 -7.94
CA LEU A 32 -1.60 12.58 -7.49
C LEU A 32 -0.91 13.69 -8.31
N HIS A 33 -0.97 13.61 -9.64
CA HIS A 33 -0.40 14.64 -10.52
C HIS A 33 -1.00 16.03 -10.22
N ARG A 34 -2.33 16.11 -10.14
CA ARG A 34 -3.03 17.37 -9.85
C ARG A 34 -2.72 17.91 -8.46
N ALA A 35 -2.50 17.04 -7.47
CA ALA A 35 -2.10 17.46 -6.14
C ALA A 35 -0.78 18.26 -6.19
N PHE A 36 0.23 17.75 -6.92
CA PHE A 36 1.50 18.47 -7.08
C PHE A 36 1.39 19.72 -7.96
N GLU A 37 0.53 19.73 -8.98
CA GLU A 37 0.29 20.92 -9.83
C GLU A 37 -0.33 22.08 -9.04
N LEU A 38 -1.17 21.78 -8.06
CA LEU A 38 -1.91 22.77 -7.28
C LEU A 38 -1.25 23.14 -5.94
N ALA A 39 -0.05 22.62 -5.66
CA ALA A 39 0.60 22.76 -4.34
C ALA A 39 0.77 24.22 -3.91
N ASP A 40 1.19 25.08 -4.85
CA ASP A 40 1.50 26.48 -4.58
C ASP A 40 0.26 27.39 -4.69
N SER A 41 -0.68 27.06 -5.59
CA SER A 41 -1.82 27.91 -5.91
C SER A 41 -3.06 27.62 -5.07
N MET A 42 -3.25 26.37 -4.65
CA MET A 42 -4.40 25.90 -3.87
C MET A 42 -4.00 24.78 -2.91
N PRO A 43 -3.23 25.07 -1.83
CA PRO A 43 -2.64 24.06 -0.97
C PRO A 43 -3.67 23.15 -0.27
N GLU A 44 -4.85 23.66 0.08
CA GLU A 44 -5.93 22.84 0.66
C GLU A 44 -6.48 21.82 -0.36
N ILE A 45 -6.67 22.25 -1.60
CA ILE A 45 -7.12 21.37 -2.69
C ILE A 45 -6.03 20.37 -3.06
N SER A 46 -4.77 20.80 -3.06
CA SER A 46 -3.61 19.95 -3.24
C SER A 46 -3.57 18.83 -2.18
N ALA A 47 -3.73 19.17 -0.90
CA ALA A 47 -3.77 18.20 0.18
C ALA A 47 -4.96 17.23 0.04
N PHE A 48 -6.14 17.74 -0.31
CA PHE A 48 -7.32 16.90 -0.53
C PHE A 48 -7.12 15.91 -1.69
N LEU A 49 -6.51 16.35 -2.79
CA LEU A 49 -6.20 15.49 -3.94
C LEU A 49 -5.14 14.43 -3.60
N ALA A 50 -4.14 14.76 -2.78
CA ALA A 50 -3.13 13.80 -2.33
C ALA A 50 -3.74 12.68 -1.47
N ILE A 51 -4.63 13.05 -0.54
CA ILE A 51 -5.41 12.07 0.25
C ILE A 51 -6.28 11.21 -0.68
N THR A 52 -6.96 11.84 -1.64
CA THR A 52 -7.81 11.14 -2.60
C THR A 52 -7.01 10.18 -3.49
N ALA A 53 -5.79 10.54 -3.87
CA ALA A 53 -4.90 9.68 -4.65
C ALA A 53 -4.57 8.38 -3.89
N GLU A 54 -4.24 8.48 -2.60
CA GLU A 54 -3.98 7.32 -1.74
C GLU A 54 -5.24 6.46 -1.55
N GLU A 55 -6.40 7.10 -1.37
CA GLU A 55 -7.67 6.39 -1.27
C GLU A 55 -8.01 5.62 -2.55
N GLU A 56 -7.81 6.21 -3.73
CA GLU A 56 -8.06 5.54 -5.00
C GLU A 56 -7.05 4.42 -5.28
N ALA A 57 -5.79 4.56 -4.84
CA ALA A 57 -4.82 3.46 -4.87
C ALA A 57 -5.31 2.29 -3.99
N SER A 58 -5.83 2.59 -2.80
CA SER A 58 -6.43 1.61 -1.90
C SER A 58 -7.67 0.94 -2.53
N THR A 59 -8.50 1.71 -3.23
CA THR A 59 -9.64 1.18 -4.00
C THR A 59 -9.15 0.21 -5.09
N ALA A 60 -8.09 0.54 -5.83
CA ALA A 60 -7.50 -0.34 -6.84
C ALA A 60 -7.06 -1.67 -6.23
N LEU A 61 -6.34 -1.62 -5.10
CA LEU A 61 -5.92 -2.80 -4.35
C LEU A 61 -7.12 -3.63 -3.87
N PHE A 62 -8.15 -3.01 -3.29
CA PHE A 62 -9.35 -3.72 -2.83
C PHE A 62 -10.06 -4.43 -3.97
N GLN A 63 -10.18 -3.79 -5.13
CA GLN A 63 -10.79 -4.41 -6.31
C GLN A 63 -9.93 -5.57 -6.82
N ALA A 64 -8.60 -5.45 -6.82
CA ALA A 64 -7.70 -6.53 -7.19
C ALA A 64 -7.85 -7.75 -6.26
N LEU A 65 -7.90 -7.52 -4.94
CA LEU A 65 -8.09 -8.57 -3.93
C LEU A 65 -9.44 -9.29 -4.12
N LYS A 66 -10.51 -8.54 -4.42
CA LYS A 66 -11.83 -9.12 -4.71
C LYS A 66 -11.82 -9.95 -6.00
N ASN A 67 -11.23 -9.42 -7.06
CA ASN A 67 -11.13 -10.11 -8.35
C ASN A 67 -10.33 -11.42 -8.24
N LYS A 68 -9.27 -11.43 -7.43
CA LYS A 68 -8.45 -12.61 -7.13
C LYS A 68 -9.07 -13.54 -6.07
N LYS A 69 -10.28 -13.23 -5.57
CA LYS A 69 -11.05 -14.05 -4.62
C LYS A 69 -10.27 -14.38 -3.33
N TYR A 70 -9.56 -13.40 -2.78
CA TYR A 70 -9.04 -13.51 -1.41
C TYR A 70 -10.20 -13.64 -0.42
N THR A 71 -10.08 -14.48 0.61
CA THR A 71 -11.24 -14.97 1.37
C THR A 71 -11.97 -13.83 2.07
N ALA A 72 -11.23 -13.00 2.79
CA ALA A 72 -11.77 -11.85 3.52
C ALA A 72 -12.03 -10.61 2.64
N SER A 73 -11.75 -10.67 1.34
CA SER A 73 -11.89 -9.50 0.45
C SER A 73 -13.33 -9.04 0.27
N LYS A 74 -14.31 -9.93 0.44
CA LYS A 74 -15.74 -9.61 0.33
C LYS A 74 -16.19 -8.58 1.39
N ALA A 75 -15.54 -8.58 2.54
CA ALA A 75 -15.85 -7.66 3.64
C ALA A 75 -15.23 -6.26 3.46
N LEU A 76 -14.30 -6.08 2.51
CA LEU A 76 -13.72 -4.76 2.20
C LEU A 76 -14.78 -3.84 1.60
N LYS A 77 -14.94 -2.65 2.18
CA LYS A 77 -15.89 -1.64 1.71
C LYS A 77 -15.13 -0.49 1.04
N LYS A 78 -15.15 -0.45 -0.30
CA LYS A 78 -14.48 0.62 -1.09
C LYS A 78 -15.03 2.04 -0.80
N ASN A 79 -16.28 2.13 -0.35
CA ASN A 79 -16.92 3.41 -0.03
C ASN A 79 -16.69 3.84 1.43
N VAL A 80 -15.97 3.05 2.23
CA VAL A 80 -15.68 3.37 3.63
C VAL A 80 -14.27 3.96 3.71
N HIS A 81 -14.18 5.26 3.97
CA HIS A 81 -12.91 5.99 4.07
C HIS A 81 -11.94 5.36 5.09
N LYS A 82 -12.45 4.89 6.24
CA LYS A 82 -11.63 4.22 7.27
C LYS A 82 -10.94 2.96 6.76
N HIS A 83 -11.61 2.20 5.86
CA HIS A 83 -10.98 1.03 5.23
C HIS A 83 -9.83 1.49 4.33
N LYS A 84 -10.05 2.49 3.47
CA LYS A 84 -9.02 2.99 2.55
C LYS A 84 -7.83 3.65 3.28
N ALA A 85 -8.10 4.58 4.20
CA ALA A 85 -7.08 5.29 4.97
C ALA A 85 -6.23 4.37 5.87
N GLY A 86 -6.77 3.21 6.25
CA GLY A 86 -6.04 2.23 7.06
C GLY A 86 -5.00 1.41 6.30
N VAL A 87 -5.00 1.42 4.96
CA VAL A 87 -4.13 0.54 4.16
C VAL A 87 -2.65 0.88 4.35
N TYR A 88 -2.25 2.12 4.14
CA TYR A 88 -0.84 2.50 4.25
C TYR A 88 -0.25 2.28 5.67
N PRO A 89 -0.90 2.73 6.76
CA PRO A 89 -0.43 2.43 8.12
C PRO A 89 -0.29 0.92 8.37
N PHE A 90 -1.22 0.11 7.85
CA PHE A 90 -1.14 -1.33 7.97
C PHE A 90 0.06 -1.92 7.21
N LEU A 91 0.32 -1.47 5.98
CA LEU A 91 1.48 -1.92 5.21
C LEU A 91 2.81 -1.58 5.88
N MET A 92 2.92 -0.40 6.51
CA MET A 92 4.11 -0.03 7.27
C MET A 92 4.38 -0.99 8.44
N LEU A 93 3.35 -1.40 9.16
CA LEU A 93 3.48 -2.39 10.24
C LEU A 93 3.88 -3.76 9.74
N VAL A 94 3.33 -4.18 8.60
CA VAL A 94 3.72 -5.44 7.96
C VAL A 94 5.20 -5.39 7.58
N GLY A 95 5.67 -4.29 6.98
CA GLY A 95 7.08 -4.11 6.63
C GLY A 95 8.02 -4.21 7.84
N GLU A 96 7.63 -3.62 8.96
CA GLU A 96 8.37 -3.74 10.22
C GLU A 96 8.34 -5.16 10.81
N THR A 97 7.19 -5.82 10.73
CA THR A 97 6.98 -7.18 11.24
C THR A 97 7.79 -8.21 10.46
N LEU A 98 7.87 -8.02 9.15
CA LEU A 98 8.70 -8.82 8.25
C LEU A 98 10.19 -8.50 8.40
N ASN A 99 10.52 -7.46 9.17
CA ASN A 99 11.88 -7.01 9.45
C ASN A 99 12.67 -6.74 8.15
N ILE A 100 11.95 -6.39 7.07
CA ILE A 100 12.52 -6.10 5.74
C ILE A 100 13.58 -5.00 5.85
N LEU A 101 13.39 -4.06 6.78
CA LEU A 101 14.27 -2.93 7.00
C LEU A 101 15.51 -3.25 7.87
N LYS A 102 15.57 -4.41 8.55
CA LYS A 102 16.71 -4.76 9.42
C LYS A 102 17.49 -6.00 8.98
N HIS A 103 16.97 -6.80 8.06
CA HIS A 103 17.74 -7.90 7.46
C HIS A 103 18.36 -7.44 6.15
N GLU A 104 19.66 -7.70 5.98
CA GLU A 104 20.41 -7.55 4.72
C GLU A 104 20.00 -8.62 3.69
N LEU A 105 18.72 -8.98 3.60
CA LEU A 105 18.26 -9.77 2.47
C LEU A 105 18.31 -8.83 1.26
N PRO A 106 19.11 -9.11 0.22
CA PRO A 106 19.23 -8.26 -0.96
C PRO A 106 18.00 -8.44 -1.87
N ILE A 107 16.81 -8.25 -1.31
CA ILE A 107 15.54 -8.33 -2.02
C ILE A 107 15.38 -7.02 -2.80
N GLU A 108 15.41 -7.15 -4.11
CA GLU A 108 15.15 -6.07 -5.05
C GLU A 108 13.77 -6.23 -5.65
N ILE A 109 13.09 -5.10 -5.89
CA ILE A 109 11.87 -5.06 -6.69
C ILE A 109 12.25 -4.54 -8.07
N THR A 110 11.88 -5.27 -9.12
CA THR A 110 12.19 -4.91 -10.50
C THR A 110 11.00 -5.14 -11.42
N PHE A 111 11.08 -4.63 -12.64
CA PHE A 111 10.19 -4.98 -13.74
C PHE A 111 10.90 -5.88 -14.72
N GLU A 112 10.23 -6.94 -15.15
CA GLU A 112 10.71 -7.84 -16.20
C GLU A 112 9.63 -8.06 -17.25
N ILE A 113 10.07 -8.20 -18.50
CA ILE A 113 9.21 -8.58 -19.63
C ILE A 113 9.35 -10.09 -19.78
N PRO A 114 8.31 -10.89 -19.50
CA PRO A 114 8.34 -12.31 -19.80
C PRO A 114 8.57 -12.51 -21.29
N SER A 115 9.37 -13.51 -21.66
CA SER A 115 9.73 -13.80 -23.06
C SER A 115 8.53 -13.96 -24.00
N ASP A 116 7.34 -14.28 -23.47
CA ASP A 116 6.13 -14.56 -24.23
C ASP A 116 5.02 -13.50 -24.06
N GLU A 117 5.27 -12.41 -23.32
CA GLU A 117 4.27 -11.36 -23.08
C GLU A 117 4.80 -9.94 -23.33
N ASN A 118 3.98 -9.09 -23.95
CA ASN A 118 4.26 -7.64 -24.07
C ASN A 118 3.92 -6.84 -22.79
N ASN A 119 3.71 -7.52 -21.66
CA ASN A 119 3.32 -6.89 -20.40
C ASN A 119 4.46 -7.00 -19.39
N GLU A 120 4.88 -5.86 -18.86
CA GLU A 120 5.88 -5.79 -17.81
C GLU A 120 5.29 -6.23 -16.47
N LEU A 121 5.96 -7.21 -15.85
CA LEU A 121 5.58 -7.77 -14.57
C LEU A 121 6.48 -7.25 -13.46
N ILE A 122 5.87 -6.84 -12.36
CA ILE A 122 6.61 -6.55 -11.14
C ILE A 122 7.07 -7.86 -10.50
N LYS A 123 8.37 -7.95 -10.20
CA LYS A 123 9.02 -9.12 -9.62
C LYS A 123 9.81 -8.72 -8.38
N THR A 124 9.97 -9.67 -7.46
CA THR A 124 11.02 -9.62 -6.45
C THR A 124 12.16 -10.52 -6.91
N ARG A 125 13.39 -10.14 -6.60
CA ARG A 125 14.57 -10.97 -6.87
C ARG A 125 15.58 -10.82 -5.74
N MET A 126 16.40 -11.85 -5.54
CA MET A 126 17.48 -11.85 -4.55
C MET A 126 18.79 -12.17 -5.23
N PHE A 127 19.77 -11.27 -5.12
CA PHE A 127 21.11 -11.53 -5.64
C PHE A 127 21.79 -12.62 -4.81
N ILE A 128 22.32 -13.65 -5.48
CA ILE A 128 23.02 -14.77 -4.83
C ILE A 128 24.48 -14.93 -5.25
N GLY A 129 25.02 -13.95 -5.97
CA GLY A 129 26.42 -13.93 -6.43
C GLY A 129 26.57 -14.05 -7.94
N GLY A 130 27.80 -13.85 -8.41
CA GLY A 130 28.16 -13.99 -9.83
C GLY A 130 28.61 -15.42 -10.15
N VAL A 131 27.81 -16.18 -10.89
CA VAL A 131 28.20 -17.50 -11.39
C VAL A 131 28.82 -17.31 -12.77
N ASN A 132 30.09 -17.69 -12.94
CA ASN A 132 30.84 -17.49 -14.19
C ASN A 132 30.90 -16.02 -14.67
N GLY A 133 30.93 -15.07 -13.73
CA GLY A 133 30.93 -13.63 -14.05
C GLY A 133 29.56 -13.08 -14.46
N ILE A 134 28.49 -13.86 -14.31
CA ILE A 134 27.10 -13.44 -14.58
C ILE A 134 26.38 -13.31 -13.24
N ASP A 135 25.88 -12.11 -12.97
CA ASP A 135 25.04 -11.86 -11.79
C ASP A 135 23.83 -12.81 -11.79
N THR A 136 23.71 -13.60 -10.73
CA THR A 136 22.68 -14.62 -10.60
C THR A 136 21.68 -14.20 -9.53
N TYR A 137 20.40 -14.34 -9.86
CA TYR A 137 19.30 -13.93 -9.01
C TYR A 137 18.32 -15.10 -8.78
N ILE A 138 17.78 -15.19 -7.56
CA ILE A 138 16.64 -16.06 -7.23
C ILE A 138 15.36 -15.23 -7.32
N TYR A 139 14.35 -15.78 -7.99
CA TYR A 139 13.03 -15.18 -8.14
C TYR A 139 12.00 -15.96 -7.33
N PRO A 140 11.44 -15.38 -6.26
CA PRO A 140 10.26 -15.94 -5.61
C PRO A 140 9.08 -15.91 -6.57
N ASP A 141 8.38 -17.03 -6.65
CA ASP A 141 7.15 -17.13 -7.43
C ASP A 141 6.07 -17.84 -6.59
N PRO A 142 4.98 -17.16 -6.20
CA PRO A 142 4.69 -15.73 -6.35
C PRO A 142 5.65 -14.77 -5.62
N PRO A 143 5.77 -13.50 -6.06
CA PRO A 143 6.84 -12.58 -5.62
C PRO A 143 6.80 -12.16 -4.15
N LEU A 144 5.65 -12.23 -3.47
CA LEU A 144 5.55 -11.95 -2.04
C LEU A 144 5.62 -13.22 -1.17
N ASN A 145 5.78 -14.41 -1.75
CA ASN A 145 5.94 -15.66 -0.97
C ASN A 145 7.38 -15.82 -0.40
N LEU A 146 7.94 -14.73 0.11
CA LEU A 146 9.19 -14.73 0.86
C LEU A 146 8.85 -14.96 2.33
N VAL A 147 8.93 -16.22 2.77
CA VAL A 147 8.78 -16.69 4.16
C VAL A 147 7.33 -16.74 4.69
N SER A 148 6.88 -17.93 5.09
CA SER A 148 5.66 -18.08 5.90
C SER A 148 5.74 -19.24 6.90
N VAL A 149 6.94 -19.64 7.31
CA VAL A 149 7.12 -20.62 8.37
C VAL A 149 7.96 -20.04 9.51
N ASP A 150 7.53 -20.29 10.74
CA ASP A 150 8.33 -20.02 11.93
C ASP A 150 9.54 -21.00 12.00
N PRO A 151 10.48 -20.81 12.94
CA PRO A 151 11.62 -21.74 13.10
C PRO A 151 11.22 -23.20 13.37
N SER A 152 9.95 -23.48 13.69
CA SER A 152 9.40 -24.82 13.89
C SER A 152 8.74 -25.40 12.63
N GLY A 153 8.78 -24.69 11.50
CA GLY A 153 8.15 -25.10 10.24
C GLY A 153 6.64 -24.87 10.19
N LYS A 154 6.05 -24.19 11.19
CA LYS A 154 4.60 -23.90 11.24
C LYS A 154 4.29 -22.58 10.59
N ALA A 155 3.08 -22.45 10.04
CA ALA A 155 2.59 -21.18 9.50
C ALA A 155 2.76 -20.05 10.53
N LYS A 156 3.44 -18.97 10.12
CA LYS A 156 3.75 -17.84 10.99
C LYS A 156 2.46 -17.11 11.40
N ASP A 157 2.25 -16.90 12.69
CA ASP A 157 1.10 -16.12 13.19
C ASP A 157 1.36 -14.62 13.05
N TYR A 158 1.13 -14.10 11.84
CA TYR A 158 1.27 -12.68 11.54
C TYR A 158 0.41 -11.79 12.42
N LEU A 159 -0.73 -12.27 12.94
CA LEU A 159 -1.56 -11.47 13.84
C LEU A 159 -0.85 -11.25 15.17
N ARG A 160 -0.19 -12.30 15.70
CA ARG A 160 0.61 -12.19 16.92
C ARG A 160 1.79 -11.26 16.72
N ASP A 161 2.47 -11.37 15.59
CA ASP A 161 3.67 -10.57 15.34
C ASP A 161 3.34 -9.10 15.06
N VAL A 162 2.31 -8.81 14.27
CA VAL A 162 1.81 -7.44 14.06
C VAL A 162 1.32 -6.84 15.38
N LYS A 163 0.62 -7.62 16.22
CA LYS A 163 0.22 -7.17 17.55
C LYS A 163 1.41 -6.92 18.48
N LYS A 164 2.47 -7.72 18.38
CA LYS A 164 3.68 -7.56 19.18
C LYS A 164 4.43 -6.30 18.77
N VAL A 165 4.69 -6.11 17.47
CA VAL A 165 5.27 -4.86 16.95
C VAL A 165 4.41 -3.65 17.33
N ALA A 166 3.08 -3.82 17.29
CA ALA A 166 2.15 -2.82 17.77
C ALA A 166 2.28 -2.56 19.28
N GLN A 167 2.34 -3.58 20.13
CA GLN A 167 2.50 -3.38 21.57
C GLN A 167 3.85 -2.75 21.92
N ASP A 168 4.94 -3.22 21.31
CA ASP A 168 6.31 -2.78 21.53
C ASP A 168 6.51 -1.30 21.16
N LYS A 169 5.72 -0.78 20.21
CA LYS A 169 5.71 0.64 19.83
C LYS A 169 4.64 1.48 20.52
N GLY A 170 3.93 0.95 21.54
CA GLY A 170 2.89 1.69 22.26
C GLY A 170 1.60 1.90 21.45
N ILE A 171 1.27 0.95 20.59
CA ILE A 171 0.26 1.10 19.54
C ILE A 171 -1.16 0.61 19.97
N SER A 172 -1.61 1.04 21.15
CA SER A 172 -3.01 1.46 21.31
C SER A 172 -3.33 2.66 20.39
N SER A 173 -2.29 3.31 19.84
CA SER A 173 -2.29 4.40 18.86
C SER A 173 -2.51 4.03 17.38
N ILE A 174 -2.55 2.77 16.91
CA ILE A 174 -2.88 2.44 15.49
C ILE A 174 -4.31 2.83 15.22
N PHE A 175 -5.17 2.47 16.17
CA PHE A 175 -6.60 2.76 16.10
C PHE A 175 -6.81 4.28 16.12
N GLY A 176 -6.06 4.99 16.97
CA GLY A 176 -6.01 6.46 17.01
C GLY A 176 -5.45 7.08 15.74
N HIS A 177 -4.36 6.54 15.18
CA HIS A 177 -3.68 7.08 14.00
C HIS A 177 -4.50 6.85 12.72
N ILE A 178 -5.07 5.66 12.52
CA ILE A 178 -6.00 5.39 11.41
C ILE A 178 -7.24 6.30 11.54
N LYS A 179 -7.76 6.48 12.76
CA LYS A 179 -8.90 7.39 13.03
C LYS A 179 -8.54 8.86 12.78
N GLU A 180 -7.35 9.28 13.18
CA GLU A 180 -6.84 10.64 12.99
C GLU A 180 -6.63 10.94 11.50
N VAL A 181 -5.97 10.03 10.77
CA VAL A 181 -5.78 10.14 9.31
C VAL A 181 -7.13 10.19 8.57
N ALA A 182 -8.10 9.36 8.95
CA ALA A 182 -9.44 9.42 8.38
C ALA A 182 -10.16 10.75 8.67
N ASN A 183 -9.90 11.35 9.84
CA ASN A 183 -10.48 12.63 10.24
C ASN A 183 -9.79 13.84 9.60
N ILE A 184 -8.52 13.73 9.16
CA ILE A 184 -7.81 14.80 8.44
C ILE A 184 -8.60 15.22 7.19
N ARG A 185 -9.18 14.27 6.45
CA ARG A 185 -10.02 14.57 5.28
C ARG A 185 -11.15 15.55 5.62
N ASN A 186 -11.88 15.29 6.70
CA ASN A 186 -13.01 16.14 7.10
C ASN A 186 -12.52 17.52 7.57
N LYS A 187 -11.38 17.56 8.27
CA LYS A 187 -10.74 18.82 8.70
C LYS A 187 -10.24 19.67 7.52
N MET A 188 -9.93 19.07 6.38
CA MET A 188 -9.48 19.79 5.17
C MET A 188 -10.65 20.28 4.32
N LEU A 189 -11.78 19.56 4.32
CA LEU A 189 -12.94 19.90 3.49
C LEU A 189 -13.90 20.90 4.15
N TYR A 190 -13.98 20.90 5.47
CA TYR A 190 -14.98 21.65 6.20
C TYR A 190 -14.31 22.59 7.20
N ALA A 191 -14.78 23.84 7.25
CA ALA A 191 -14.42 24.75 8.32
C ALA A 191 -14.87 24.19 9.67
N SER A 192 -14.08 24.45 10.71
CA SER A 192 -14.56 24.28 12.07
C SER A 192 -15.45 25.46 12.45
N ASP A 193 -16.10 25.36 13.61
CA ASP A 193 -16.85 26.49 14.20
C ASP A 193 -15.97 27.71 14.52
N THR A 194 -14.64 27.58 14.39
CA THR A 194 -13.65 28.57 14.86
C THR A 194 -12.61 28.97 13.81
N ALA A 195 -12.44 28.23 12.72
CA ALA A 195 -11.41 28.50 11.71
C ALA A 195 -11.69 27.85 10.34
N ILE A 196 -11.13 28.46 9.30
CA ILE A 196 -11.04 27.87 7.95
C ILE A 196 -9.82 26.93 7.92
N PRO A 197 -9.88 25.79 7.19
CA PRO A 197 -8.72 24.91 7.04
C PRO A 197 -7.53 25.65 6.44
N CYS A 198 -6.34 25.41 6.98
CA CYS A 198 -5.10 26.01 6.50
C CYS A 198 -3.99 24.95 6.55
N VAL A 199 -3.35 24.72 5.41
CA VAL A 199 -2.24 23.75 5.29
C VAL A 199 -0.90 24.49 5.36
N ARG A 200 -0.18 24.35 6.49
CA ARG A 200 1.11 25.03 6.69
C ARG A 200 2.30 24.33 6.03
N SER A 201 2.26 23.00 5.90
CA SER A 201 3.36 22.18 5.38
C SER A 201 2.91 21.30 4.21
N ILE A 202 2.49 21.92 3.11
CA ILE A 202 1.96 21.17 1.95
C ILE A 202 3.00 20.21 1.36
N GLY A 203 4.28 20.60 1.31
CA GLY A 203 5.35 19.75 0.77
C GLY A 203 5.50 18.43 1.53
N GLU A 204 5.57 18.47 2.86
CA GLU A 204 5.69 17.27 3.70
C GLU A 204 4.48 16.34 3.55
N LEU A 205 3.28 16.93 3.46
CA LEU A 205 2.04 16.20 3.25
C LEU A 205 2.05 15.50 1.87
N LEU A 206 2.45 16.22 0.82
CA LEU A 206 2.55 15.66 -0.52
C LEU A 206 3.55 14.51 -0.59
N GLU A 207 4.74 14.66 -0.01
CA GLU A 207 5.75 13.60 0.01
C GLU A 207 5.27 12.35 0.78
N ARG A 208 4.59 12.54 1.92
CA ARG A 208 3.99 11.43 2.68
C ARG A 208 2.95 10.67 1.85
N HIS A 209 2.02 11.38 1.22
CA HIS A 209 0.97 10.76 0.41
C HIS A 209 1.50 10.20 -0.91
N LEU A 210 2.57 10.77 -1.46
CA LEU A 210 3.30 10.24 -2.61
C LEU A 210 3.88 8.87 -2.27
N GLY A 211 4.64 8.77 -1.17
CA GLY A 211 5.22 7.51 -0.69
C GLY A 211 4.16 6.44 -0.40
N ALA A 212 3.06 6.83 0.25
CA ALA A 212 1.94 5.93 0.53
C ALA A 212 1.28 5.41 -0.76
N THR A 213 0.99 6.31 -1.70
CA THR A 213 0.38 5.98 -2.99
C THR A 213 1.27 5.01 -3.78
N PHE A 214 2.58 5.26 -3.82
CA PHE A 214 3.54 4.37 -4.47
C PHE A 214 3.56 2.97 -3.87
N LEU A 215 3.68 2.88 -2.55
CA LEU A 215 3.71 1.59 -1.86
C LEU A 215 2.44 0.79 -2.17
N ILE A 216 1.27 1.44 -2.14
CA ILE A 216 0.00 0.78 -2.46
C ILE A 216 -0.05 0.34 -3.92
N HIS A 217 0.45 1.13 -4.87
CA HIS A 217 0.55 0.73 -6.29
C HIS A 217 1.47 -0.47 -6.50
N ILE A 218 2.60 -0.54 -5.79
CA ILE A 218 3.51 -1.70 -5.82
C ILE A 218 2.76 -2.96 -5.34
N ILE A 219 2.09 -2.89 -4.19
CA ILE A 219 1.31 -4.03 -3.66
C ILE A 219 0.14 -4.38 -4.59
N TYR A 220 -0.52 -3.39 -5.17
CA TYR A 220 -1.57 -3.58 -6.16
C TYR A 220 -1.06 -4.36 -7.38
N LEU A 221 0.10 -4.00 -7.92
CA LEU A 221 0.71 -4.72 -9.05
C LEU A 221 1.06 -6.16 -8.67
N PHE A 222 1.67 -6.38 -7.50
CA PHE A 222 1.93 -7.72 -7.00
C PHE A 222 0.66 -8.57 -6.91
N VAL A 223 -0.47 -7.99 -6.48
CA VAL A 223 -1.74 -8.71 -6.36
C VAL A 223 -2.40 -8.96 -7.73
N VAL A 224 -2.47 -7.95 -8.60
CA VAL A 224 -3.25 -8.04 -9.85
C VAL A 224 -2.55 -8.91 -10.90
N GLN A 225 -1.21 -8.87 -10.96
CA GLN A 225 -0.43 -9.56 -11.97
C GLN A 225 -0.16 -11.04 -11.61
N ASN A 226 -0.14 -11.40 -10.33
CA ASN A 226 0.26 -12.73 -9.89
C ASN A 226 -0.94 -13.59 -9.45
N PRO A 227 -0.77 -14.94 -9.35
CA PRO A 227 -1.71 -15.81 -8.66
C PRO A 227 -1.92 -15.39 -7.19
N LYS A 228 -2.89 -16.02 -6.53
CA LYS A 228 -3.16 -15.77 -5.11
C LYS A 228 -1.92 -16.11 -4.28
N GLN A 229 -1.53 -15.22 -3.37
CA GLN A 229 -0.32 -15.33 -2.55
C GLN A 229 -0.71 -15.50 -1.08
N ASN A 230 -0.03 -16.40 -0.34
CA ASN A 230 -0.44 -16.77 1.02
C ASN A 230 -0.29 -15.60 1.99
N ILE A 231 0.83 -14.87 1.92
CA ILE A 231 1.08 -13.72 2.78
C ILE A 231 0.01 -12.63 2.62
N VAL A 232 -0.51 -12.45 1.40
CA VAL A 232 -1.55 -11.46 1.12
C VAL A 232 -2.88 -11.88 1.76
N GLU A 233 -3.20 -13.18 1.72
CA GLU A 233 -4.37 -13.74 2.39
C GLU A 233 -4.27 -13.56 3.92
N GLU A 234 -3.12 -13.87 4.50
CA GLU A 234 -2.87 -13.72 5.94
C GLU A 234 -2.93 -12.25 6.37
N CYS A 235 -2.26 -11.35 5.63
CA CYS A 235 -2.30 -9.92 5.88
C CYS A 235 -3.72 -9.36 5.76
N LEU A 236 -4.49 -9.78 4.76
CA LEU A 236 -5.88 -9.34 4.61
C LEU A 236 -6.75 -9.80 5.78
N ASN A 237 -6.57 -11.03 6.25
CA ASN A 237 -7.28 -11.56 7.41
C ASN A 237 -6.96 -10.76 8.69
N VAL A 238 -5.70 -10.36 8.88
CA VAL A 238 -5.29 -9.46 9.98
C VAL A 238 -5.91 -8.09 9.83
N PHE A 239 -5.81 -7.49 8.64
CA PHE A 239 -6.37 -6.17 8.34
C PHE A 239 -7.88 -6.12 8.64
N MET A 240 -8.64 -7.12 8.21
CA MET A 240 -10.09 -7.17 8.47
C MET A 240 -10.42 -7.34 9.95
N LYS A 241 -9.61 -8.07 10.73
CA LYS A 241 -9.77 -8.15 12.19
C LYS A 241 -9.54 -6.78 12.85
N ILE A 242 -8.59 -5.98 12.34
CA ILE A 242 -8.36 -4.61 12.83
C ILE A 242 -9.54 -3.71 12.48
N GLN A 243 -10.02 -3.75 11.23
CA GLN A 243 -11.18 -2.96 10.77
C GLN A 243 -12.44 -3.29 11.59
N HIS A 244 -12.72 -4.58 11.84
CA HIS A 244 -13.86 -4.98 12.65
C HIS A 244 -13.77 -4.42 14.08
N ARG A 245 -12.58 -4.44 14.70
CA ARG A 245 -12.38 -3.86 16.04
C ARG A 245 -12.56 -2.34 16.05
N LEU A 246 -12.12 -1.64 15.00
CA LEU A 246 -12.34 -0.21 14.83
C LEU A 246 -13.84 0.13 14.79
N GLU A 247 -14.62 -0.67 14.07
CA GLU A 247 -16.07 -0.46 13.94
C GLU A 247 -16.83 -0.73 15.25
N HIS A 248 -16.36 -1.67 16.09
CA HIS A 248 -17.02 -2.05 17.35
C HIS A 248 -16.52 -1.33 18.60
N ALA A 249 -15.34 -0.68 18.55
CA ALA A 249 -14.88 0.20 19.63
C ALA A 249 -15.55 1.58 19.60
N GLU A 250 -16.38 1.84 18.59
CA GLU A 250 -17.17 3.08 18.43
C GLU A 250 -18.65 2.93 18.86
N THR A 251 -19.06 1.74 19.30
CA THR A 251 -20.36 1.44 19.95
C THR A 251 -20.17 1.20 21.43
#